data_AF-A0A2N5IQG9-F1
#
_entry.id   AF-A0A2N5IQG9-F1
#
_cell.length_a   1.000
_cell.length_b   1.000
_cell.length_c   1.000
_cell.angle_alpha   90.00
_cell.angle_beta   90.00
_cell.angle_gamma   90.00
#
_symmetry.space_group_name_H-M   'P 1'
#
loop_
_entity.id
_entity.type
_entity.pdbx_description
1 polymer ?
#
loop_
_entity_poly.entity_id
_entity_poly.type
_entity_poly.pdbx_seq_one_letter_code
_entity_poly.pdbx_strand_id
1 'polypeptide(L)'
;MASKYVTISNIQHLVAKIKAGFAAIGHKHAAGDITSGTLATDRLPTMPIAKGGTGATDASTARANLGITPANIGAATANHTHATMKGSTATTAGSAGLAPAPAAGASNRYLRSDGTWQVPPDTNTTYGTATQSANGLMSAADKKKLDTVQLASWPIGAIMMTTTNTNPTTSLGGTWKQLEATGFTGYLWQRTA
;
A
#
# COMPACT_ATOMS: atom_id res chain seq x y z
N MET A 1 -90.85 -43.72 -40.37
CA MET A 1 -89.59 -44.27 -39.82
C MET A 1 -88.94 -43.20 -38.97
N ALA A 2 -88.90 -43.36 -37.64
CA ALA A 2 -88.19 -42.41 -36.79
C ALA A 2 -86.69 -42.50 -37.08
N SER A 3 -86.04 -41.39 -37.44
CA SER A 3 -84.60 -41.37 -37.67
C SER A 3 -83.89 -41.65 -36.35
N LYS A 4 -83.23 -42.81 -36.25
CA LYS A 4 -82.49 -43.29 -35.06
C LYS A 4 -81.47 -42.27 -34.52
N TYR A 5 -81.08 -41.29 -35.35
CA TYR A 5 -80.07 -40.28 -35.03
C TYR A 5 -80.65 -38.88 -34.81
N VAL A 6 -81.87 -38.59 -35.28
CA VAL A 6 -82.48 -37.26 -35.20
C VAL A 6 -83.79 -37.35 -34.43
N THR A 7 -83.69 -37.22 -33.11
CA THR A 7 -84.82 -37.09 -32.18
C THR A 7 -84.83 -35.67 -31.60
N ILE A 8 -86.01 -35.20 -31.17
CA ILE A 8 -86.14 -33.87 -30.52
C ILE A 8 -85.20 -33.76 -29.32
N SER A 9 -85.06 -34.84 -28.55
CA SER A 9 -84.15 -34.91 -27.40
C SER A 9 -82.67 -34.72 -27.80
N ASN A 10 -82.21 -35.39 -28.87
CA ASN A 10 -80.83 -35.21 -29.34
C ASN A 10 -80.57 -33.80 -29.88
N ILE A 11 -81.57 -33.17 -30.52
CA ILE A 11 -81.49 -31.78 -30.98
C ILE A 11 -81.41 -30.81 -29.79
N GLN A 12 -82.25 -31.00 -28.77
CA GLN A 12 -82.21 -30.18 -27.55
C GLN A 12 -80.88 -30.32 -26.81
N HIS A 13 -80.31 -31.52 -26.76
CA HIS A 13 -78.98 -31.76 -26.19
C HIS A 13 -77.87 -31.03 -26.95
N LEU A 14 -77.92 -31.03 -28.29
CA LEU A 14 -76.95 -30.29 -29.10
C LEU A 14 -77.05 -28.78 -28.84
N VAL A 15 -78.27 -28.23 -28.83
CA VAL A 15 -78.52 -26.79 -28.57
C VAL A 15 -78.04 -26.40 -27.17
N ALA A 16 -78.27 -27.24 -26.17
CA ALA A 16 -77.80 -27.00 -24.80
C ALA A 16 -76.27 -26.95 -24.71
N LYS A 17 -75.56 -27.89 -25.37
CA LYS A 17 -74.10 -27.91 -25.40
C LYS A 17 -73.50 -26.68 -26.08
N ILE A 18 -74.10 -26.24 -27.20
CA ILE A 18 -73.66 -25.02 -27.89
C ILE A 18 -73.83 -23.79 -27.00
N LYS A 19 -74.98 -23.65 -26.31
CA LYS A 19 -75.24 -22.52 -25.41
C LYS A 19 -74.34 -22.50 -24.17
N ALA A 20 -73.93 -23.67 -23.68
CA ALA A 20 -73.05 -23.79 -22.53
C ALA A 20 -71.55 -23.68 -22.88
N GLY A 21 -71.21 -23.28 -24.11
CA GLY A 21 -69.82 -23.01 -24.49
C GLY A 21 -68.96 -24.26 -24.65
N PHE A 22 -69.57 -25.44 -24.81
CA PHE A 22 -68.81 -26.66 -25.08
C PHE A 22 -68.11 -26.55 -26.43
N ALA A 23 -66.79 -26.75 -26.44
CA ALA A 23 -66.01 -26.67 -27.66
C ALA A 23 -66.27 -27.88 -28.57
N ALA A 24 -66.11 -27.69 -29.88
CA ALA A 24 -66.20 -28.76 -30.86
C ALA A 24 -65.13 -29.85 -30.58
N ILE A 25 -65.47 -31.10 -30.92
CA ILE A 25 -64.62 -32.29 -30.71
C ILE A 25 -63.21 -32.13 -31.30
N GLY A 26 -63.05 -31.27 -32.30
CA GLY A 26 -61.76 -30.72 -32.70
C GLY A 26 -61.87 -29.21 -32.83
N HIS A 27 -61.09 -28.46 -32.04
CA HIS A 27 -60.85 -27.05 -32.27
C HIS A 27 -59.35 -26.76 -32.07
N LYS A 28 -58.89 -25.65 -32.64
CA LYS A 28 -57.51 -25.19 -32.55
C LYS A 28 -57.47 -23.88 -31.76
N HIS A 29 -56.39 -23.70 -31.00
CA HIS A 29 -56.05 -22.42 -30.38
C HIS A 29 -54.92 -21.77 -31.17
N ALA A 30 -55.01 -20.47 -31.43
CA ALA A 30 -53.88 -19.66 -31.84
C ALA A 30 -52.93 -19.44 -30.64
N ALA A 31 -51.66 -19.14 -30.90
CA ALA A 31 -50.71 -18.87 -29.82
C ALA A 31 -51.15 -17.71 -28.90
N GLY A 32 -51.88 -16.72 -29.46
CA GLY A 32 -52.43 -15.59 -28.72
C GLY A 32 -53.62 -15.92 -27.81
N ASP A 33 -54.24 -17.11 -27.96
CA ASP A 33 -55.36 -17.53 -27.10
C ASP A 33 -54.87 -17.95 -25.70
N ILE A 34 -53.55 -18.14 -25.52
CA ILE A 34 -52.93 -18.44 -24.24
C ILE A 34 -52.63 -17.13 -23.51
N THR A 35 -53.59 -16.65 -22.72
CA THR A 35 -53.48 -15.38 -21.96
C THR A 35 -53.11 -15.58 -20.48
N SER A 36 -53.12 -16.82 -19.99
CA SER A 36 -52.72 -17.19 -18.62
C SER A 36 -52.39 -18.69 -18.51
N GLY A 37 -51.72 -19.09 -17.43
CA GLY A 37 -51.35 -20.48 -17.14
C GLY A 37 -49.89 -20.83 -17.45
N THR A 38 -49.44 -22.00 -16.97
CA THR A 38 -48.10 -22.53 -17.22
C THR A 38 -48.11 -23.36 -18.51
N LEU A 39 -47.35 -22.95 -19.51
CA LEU A 39 -47.06 -23.78 -20.68
C LEU A 39 -46.03 -24.85 -20.28
N ALA A 40 -46.20 -26.08 -20.78
CA ALA A 40 -45.14 -27.08 -20.67
C ALA A 40 -43.85 -26.55 -21.30
N THR A 41 -42.70 -26.76 -20.68
CA THR A 41 -41.40 -26.22 -21.14
C THR A 41 -41.11 -26.59 -22.60
N ASP A 42 -41.52 -27.79 -23.05
CA ASP A 42 -41.37 -28.26 -24.43
C ASP A 42 -42.14 -27.43 -25.47
N ARG A 43 -43.11 -26.63 -25.02
CA ARG A 43 -43.92 -25.73 -25.86
C ARG A 43 -43.35 -24.32 -25.94
N LEU A 44 -42.33 -23.99 -25.13
CA LEU A 44 -41.63 -22.71 -25.17
C LEU A 44 -40.52 -22.78 -26.24
N PRO A 45 -40.44 -21.84 -27.18
CA PRO A 45 -39.34 -21.78 -28.13
C PRO A 45 -38.00 -21.62 -27.40
N THR A 46 -36.98 -22.38 -27.79
CA THR A 46 -35.60 -22.08 -27.37
C THR A 46 -35.20 -20.72 -27.94
N MET A 47 -35.04 -19.73 -27.07
CA MET A 47 -34.55 -18.42 -27.47
C MET A 47 -33.05 -18.51 -27.80
N PRO A 48 -32.58 -18.03 -28.95
CA PRO A 48 -31.15 -18.01 -29.24
C PRO A 48 -30.38 -17.11 -28.27
N ILE A 49 -29.12 -17.46 -28.01
CA ILE A 49 -28.20 -16.69 -27.14
C ILE A 49 -28.12 -15.23 -27.58
N ALA A 50 -28.08 -14.97 -28.89
CA ALA A 50 -28.04 -13.61 -29.47
C ALA A 50 -29.27 -12.73 -29.15
N LYS A 51 -30.35 -13.32 -28.61
CA LYS A 51 -31.57 -12.63 -28.19
C LYS A 51 -31.80 -12.74 -26.68
N GLY A 52 -30.77 -13.10 -25.91
CA GLY A 52 -30.82 -13.21 -24.45
C GLY A 52 -31.30 -14.58 -23.93
N GLY A 53 -31.50 -15.56 -24.82
CA GLY A 53 -31.89 -16.91 -24.41
C GLY A 53 -30.69 -17.68 -23.86
N THR A 54 -30.68 -17.91 -22.56
CA THR A 54 -29.64 -18.74 -21.93
C THR A 54 -30.09 -20.17 -21.70
N GLY A 55 -31.41 -20.45 -21.72
CA GLY A 55 -31.96 -21.78 -21.42
C GLY A 55 -31.62 -22.31 -20.03
N ALA A 56 -31.08 -21.46 -19.14
CA ALA A 56 -30.59 -21.82 -17.82
C ALA A 56 -31.58 -21.41 -16.74
N THR A 57 -31.72 -22.25 -15.71
CA THR A 57 -32.52 -21.94 -14.50
C THR A 57 -31.68 -21.36 -13.36
N ASP A 58 -30.36 -21.26 -13.54
CA ASP A 58 -29.43 -20.70 -12.58
C ASP A 58 -28.44 -19.73 -13.23
N ALA A 59 -27.89 -18.84 -12.42
CA ALA A 59 -27.01 -17.78 -12.90
C ALA A 59 -25.65 -18.29 -13.42
N SER A 60 -25.17 -19.45 -12.93
CA SER A 60 -23.88 -20.00 -13.35
C SER A 60 -23.95 -20.55 -14.76
N THR A 61 -24.95 -21.38 -15.03
CA THR A 61 -25.25 -21.94 -16.35
C THR A 61 -25.58 -20.83 -17.34
N ALA A 62 -26.33 -19.80 -16.91
CA ALA A 62 -26.62 -18.64 -17.76
C ALA A 62 -25.35 -17.90 -18.21
N ARG A 63 -24.41 -17.64 -17.29
CA ARG A 63 -23.12 -17.00 -17.61
C ARG A 63 -22.27 -17.88 -18.52
N ALA A 64 -22.22 -19.18 -18.27
CA ALA A 64 -21.50 -20.13 -19.11
C ALA A 64 -22.04 -20.13 -20.55
N ASN A 65 -23.37 -20.17 -20.72
CA ASN A 65 -24.02 -20.14 -22.04
C ASN A 65 -23.82 -18.81 -22.78
N LEU A 66 -23.68 -17.69 -22.05
CA LEU A 66 -23.31 -16.39 -22.63
C LEU A 66 -21.81 -16.27 -22.91
N GLY A 67 -20.98 -17.26 -22.57
CA GLY A 67 -19.53 -17.19 -22.69
C GLY A 67 -18.89 -16.17 -21.76
N ILE A 68 -19.56 -15.81 -20.66
CA ILE A 68 -19.03 -14.88 -19.66
C ILE A 68 -18.02 -15.64 -18.80
N THR A 69 -16.76 -15.55 -19.21
CA THR A 69 -15.60 -16.03 -18.44
C THR A 69 -14.73 -14.84 -18.05
N PRO A 70 -13.95 -14.92 -16.96
CA PRO A 70 -13.02 -13.86 -16.60
C PRO A 70 -12.10 -13.45 -17.76
N ALA A 71 -11.62 -14.43 -18.54
CA ALA A 71 -10.80 -14.20 -19.73
C ALA A 71 -11.54 -13.38 -20.80
N ASN A 72 -12.79 -13.73 -21.12
CA ASN A 72 -13.56 -13.08 -22.18
C ASN A 72 -14.01 -11.66 -21.83
N ILE A 73 -14.10 -11.32 -20.54
CA ILE A 73 -14.50 -9.98 -20.07
C ILE A 73 -13.32 -9.14 -19.59
N GLY A 74 -12.08 -9.63 -19.72
CA GLY A 74 -10.87 -8.96 -19.22
C GLY A 74 -10.82 -8.81 -17.69
N ALA A 75 -11.58 -9.63 -16.95
CA ALA A 75 -11.49 -9.66 -15.50
C ALA A 75 -10.21 -10.38 -15.09
N ALA A 76 -9.49 -9.78 -14.14
CA ALA A 76 -8.35 -10.44 -13.51
C ALA A 76 -8.80 -11.74 -12.83
N THR A 77 -7.94 -12.75 -12.84
CA THR A 77 -8.14 -13.98 -12.06
C THR A 77 -8.35 -13.63 -10.59
N ALA A 78 -9.24 -14.37 -9.91
CA ALA A 78 -9.58 -14.12 -8.49
C ALA A 78 -8.34 -14.07 -7.58
N ASN A 79 -7.32 -14.86 -7.90
CA ASN A 79 -5.98 -14.74 -7.35
C ASN A 79 -5.05 -14.11 -8.41
N HIS A 80 -4.95 -12.79 -8.44
CA HIS A 80 -3.78 -12.14 -9.04
C HIS A 80 -2.77 -11.95 -7.92
N THR A 81 -1.57 -12.51 -8.09
CA THR A 81 -0.47 -12.31 -7.16
C THR A 81 0.49 -11.30 -7.76
N HIS A 82 0.80 -10.25 -7.01
CA HIS A 82 1.90 -9.35 -7.38
C HIS A 82 3.21 -9.97 -6.90
N ALA A 83 4.21 -10.00 -7.77
CA ALA A 83 5.55 -10.37 -7.36
C ALA A 83 6.01 -9.46 -6.21
N THR A 84 6.69 -10.03 -5.22
CA THR A 84 7.32 -9.24 -4.16
C THR A 84 8.44 -8.40 -4.76
N MET A 85 8.45 -7.09 -4.45
CA MET A 85 9.59 -6.24 -4.78
C MET A 85 10.82 -6.73 -4.02
N LYS A 86 11.94 -6.90 -4.72
CA LYS A 86 13.23 -7.28 -4.12
C LYS A 86 14.16 -6.07 -4.12
N GLY A 87 14.93 -5.91 -3.05
CA GLY A 87 15.94 -4.86 -2.95
C GLY A 87 17.05 -5.01 -3.99
N SER A 88 17.74 -3.91 -4.29
CA SER A 88 18.96 -3.94 -5.09
C SER A 88 20.20 -4.22 -4.23
N THR A 89 21.29 -4.61 -4.88
CA THR A 89 22.63 -4.66 -4.29
C THR A 89 23.46 -3.49 -4.84
N ALA A 90 24.73 -3.39 -4.43
CA ALA A 90 25.67 -2.41 -5.00
C ALA A 90 25.81 -2.52 -6.53
N THR A 91 25.67 -3.73 -7.09
CA THR A 91 25.96 -4.03 -8.50
C THR A 91 24.78 -4.54 -9.30
N THR A 92 23.66 -4.88 -8.65
CA THR A 92 22.51 -5.52 -9.30
C THR A 92 21.23 -4.80 -8.92
N ALA A 93 20.39 -4.49 -9.92
CA ALA A 93 19.06 -3.93 -9.68
C ALA A 93 18.15 -4.93 -8.96
N GLY A 94 17.16 -4.41 -8.24
CA GLY A 94 16.09 -5.20 -7.65
C GLY A 94 15.04 -5.62 -8.68
N SER A 95 13.94 -6.21 -8.21
CA SER A 95 12.78 -6.54 -9.04
C SER A 95 11.58 -5.69 -8.67
N ALA A 96 10.78 -5.29 -9.67
CA ALA A 96 9.54 -4.57 -9.43
C ALA A 96 8.50 -5.47 -8.74
N GLY A 97 7.60 -4.85 -7.98
CA GLY A 97 6.43 -5.49 -7.38
C GLY A 97 5.25 -4.52 -7.43
N LEU A 98 4.69 -4.20 -6.26
CA LEU A 98 3.75 -3.06 -6.11
C LEU A 98 4.44 -1.70 -6.20
N ALA A 99 5.77 -1.68 -6.09
CA ALA A 99 6.62 -0.51 -6.23
C ALA A 99 7.59 -0.67 -7.42
N PRO A 100 8.06 0.44 -8.01
CA PRO A 100 9.12 0.41 -9.02
C PRO A 100 10.39 -0.29 -8.52
N ALA A 101 11.08 -1.01 -9.41
CA ALA A 101 12.33 -1.67 -9.07
C ALA A 101 13.40 -0.66 -8.63
N PRO A 102 14.10 -0.89 -7.51
CA PRO A 102 15.27 -0.09 -7.17
C PRO A 102 16.43 -0.42 -8.13
N ALA A 103 17.12 0.61 -8.64
CA ALA A 103 18.30 0.44 -9.48
C ALA A 103 19.50 -0.13 -8.69
N ALA A 104 20.51 -0.67 -9.38
CA ALA A 104 21.78 -1.05 -8.75
C ALA A 104 22.38 0.13 -7.97
N GLY A 105 22.94 -0.14 -6.78
CA GLY A 105 23.48 0.88 -5.88
C GLY A 105 22.43 1.60 -5.03
N ALA A 106 21.14 1.26 -5.14
CA ALA A 106 20.05 1.89 -4.39
C ALA A 106 19.67 1.19 -3.08
N SER A 107 20.51 0.32 -2.53
CA SER A 107 20.20 -0.48 -1.33
C SER A 107 20.00 0.33 -0.05
N ASN A 108 20.41 1.61 -0.03
CA ASN A 108 20.28 2.55 1.10
C ASN A 108 19.29 3.70 0.81
N ARG A 109 18.40 3.54 -0.17
CA ARG A 109 17.47 4.58 -0.64
C ARG A 109 16.04 4.38 -0.09
N TYR A 110 15.24 5.43 -0.13
CA TYR A 110 13.81 5.39 0.17
C TYR A 110 12.98 5.78 -1.05
N LEU A 111 11.75 5.24 -1.17
CA LEU A 111 10.83 5.57 -2.26
C LEU A 111 10.00 6.81 -1.90
N ARG A 112 9.95 7.80 -2.79
CA ARG A 112 9.11 9.00 -2.65
C ARG A 112 7.74 8.84 -3.32
N SER A 113 6.83 9.76 -3.01
CA SER A 113 5.51 9.84 -3.65
C SER A 113 5.55 10.14 -5.15
N ASP A 114 6.66 10.67 -5.67
CA ASP A 114 6.88 10.87 -7.11
C ASP A 114 7.36 9.59 -7.84
N GLY A 115 7.46 8.46 -7.13
CA GLY A 115 7.85 7.17 -7.70
C GLY A 115 9.37 6.97 -7.85
N THR A 116 10.20 7.88 -7.32
CA THR A 116 11.66 7.80 -7.44
C THR A 116 12.35 7.35 -6.14
N TRP A 117 13.41 6.55 -6.28
CA TRP A 117 14.26 6.11 -5.16
C TRP A 117 15.32 7.16 -4.82
N GLN A 118 15.26 7.75 -3.65
CA GLN A 118 16.12 8.85 -3.21
C GLN A 118 17.11 8.44 -2.12
N VAL A 119 18.27 9.11 -2.12
CA VAL A 119 19.23 9.03 -1.01
C VAL A 119 18.66 9.81 0.17
N PRO A 120 18.61 9.23 1.38
CA PRO A 120 18.37 10.00 2.60
C PRO A 120 19.35 11.18 2.65
N PRO A 121 18.91 12.41 2.94
CA PRO A 121 19.84 13.52 3.08
C PRO A 121 20.94 13.17 4.09
N ASP A 122 22.21 13.20 3.68
CA ASP A 122 23.37 13.02 4.56
C ASP A 122 23.59 14.26 5.46
N THR A 123 22.52 14.98 5.80
CA THR A 123 22.55 16.07 6.76
C THR A 123 22.55 15.50 8.16
N ASN A 124 23.64 14.83 8.53
CA ASN A 124 23.98 14.70 9.93
C ASN A 124 24.22 16.12 10.46
N THR A 125 23.45 16.56 11.46
CA THR A 125 23.67 17.85 12.11
C THR A 125 25.04 17.80 12.78
N THR A 126 26.05 18.30 12.10
CA THR A 126 27.41 18.35 12.62
C THR A 126 27.49 19.54 13.57
N TYR A 127 27.46 19.27 14.86
CA TYR A 127 27.70 20.30 15.87
C TYR A 127 29.19 20.62 15.91
N GLY A 128 29.54 21.90 15.81
CA GLY A 128 30.91 22.36 16.02
C GLY A 128 31.40 22.11 17.45
N THR A 129 32.71 22.22 17.67
CA THR A 129 33.26 22.27 19.02
C THR A 129 32.81 23.55 19.73
N ALA A 130 32.47 23.45 21.02
CA ALA A 130 32.10 24.62 21.80
C ALA A 130 33.33 25.47 22.11
N THR A 131 33.23 26.77 21.91
CA THR A 131 34.24 27.75 22.30
C THR A 131 33.70 28.64 23.42
N GLN A 132 34.54 29.54 23.95
CA GLN A 132 34.09 30.52 24.94
C GLN A 132 33.11 31.56 24.35
N SER A 133 33.03 31.69 23.02
CA SER A 133 32.20 32.67 22.32
C SER A 133 31.13 32.07 21.41
N ALA A 134 31.18 30.76 21.12
CA ALA A 134 30.24 30.08 20.24
C ALA A 134 29.77 28.75 20.83
N ASN A 135 28.47 28.49 20.72
CA ASN A 135 27.88 27.21 21.08
C ASN A 135 28.38 26.10 20.15
N GLY A 136 28.47 24.88 20.69
CA GLY A 136 28.81 23.67 19.96
C GLY A 136 28.10 22.46 20.59
N LEU A 137 28.84 21.38 20.84
CA LEU A 137 28.36 20.22 21.62
C LEU A 137 27.94 20.53 23.07
N MET A 138 28.27 21.73 23.56
CA MET A 138 27.73 22.34 24.78
C MET A 138 27.54 23.83 24.53
N SER A 139 26.81 24.52 25.42
CA SER A 139 26.65 25.98 25.32
C SER A 139 27.98 26.70 25.62
N ALA A 140 28.21 27.87 25.02
CA ALA A 140 29.36 28.72 25.34
C ALA A 140 29.35 29.12 26.83
N ALA A 141 28.15 29.29 27.42
CA ALA A 141 27.97 29.58 28.83
C ALA A 141 28.48 28.43 29.71
N ASP A 142 28.12 27.19 29.38
CA ASP A 142 28.59 26.03 30.14
C ASP A 142 30.07 25.73 29.89
N LYS A 143 30.59 26.00 28.69
CA LYS A 143 32.03 25.93 28.40
C LYS A 143 32.81 26.88 29.30
N LYS A 144 32.32 28.11 29.50
CA LYS A 144 32.93 29.09 30.40
C LYS A 144 32.87 28.64 31.86
N LYS A 145 31.77 28.03 32.31
CA LYS A 145 31.69 27.42 33.66
C LYS A 145 32.71 26.30 33.82
N LEU A 146 32.82 25.40 32.84
CA LEU A 146 33.78 24.29 32.87
C LEU A 146 35.23 24.80 32.92
N ASP A 147 35.56 25.79 32.09
CA ASP A 147 36.89 26.42 32.10
C ASP A 147 37.19 27.08 33.44
N THR A 148 36.18 27.69 34.07
CA THR A 148 36.30 28.28 35.42
C THR A 148 36.57 27.21 36.47
N VAL A 149 35.86 26.08 36.44
CA VAL A 149 36.08 24.95 37.37
C VAL A 149 37.48 24.38 37.20
N GLN A 150 37.94 24.19 35.95
CA GLN A 150 39.28 23.70 35.66
C GLN A 150 40.37 24.65 36.19
N LEU A 151 40.17 25.96 36.01
CA LEU A 151 41.09 26.98 36.54
C LEU A 151 41.01 27.13 38.07
N ALA A 152 39.90 26.78 38.71
CA ALA A 152 39.79 26.83 40.17
C ALA A 152 40.70 25.82 40.86
N SER A 153 40.96 24.67 40.22
CA SER A 153 41.96 23.69 40.69
C SER A 153 43.40 24.18 40.59
N TRP A 154 43.63 25.27 39.85
CA TRP A 154 44.94 25.86 39.60
C TRP A 154 44.89 27.36 39.87
N PRO A 155 44.82 27.84 41.13
CA PRO A 155 44.68 29.27 41.42
C PRO A 155 45.84 30.11 40.87
N ILE A 156 45.65 31.43 40.75
CA ILE A 156 46.74 32.33 40.34
C ILE A 156 47.94 32.17 41.30
N GLY A 157 49.14 32.07 40.73
CA GLY A 157 50.35 31.75 41.47
C GLY A 157 50.64 30.25 41.62
N ALA A 158 49.69 29.36 41.26
CA ALA A 158 49.94 27.93 41.24
C ALA A 158 51.08 27.58 40.27
N ILE A 159 51.91 26.63 40.67
CA ILE A 159 53.05 26.15 39.90
C ILE A 159 52.75 24.74 39.42
N MET A 160 52.96 24.49 38.13
CA MET A 160 52.81 23.18 37.52
C MET A 160 54.12 22.74 36.91
N MET A 161 54.41 21.45 36.96
CA MET A 161 55.53 20.84 36.27
C MET A 161 55.01 20.00 35.10
N THR A 162 55.64 20.16 33.94
CA THR A 162 55.31 19.43 32.71
C THR A 162 56.55 18.73 32.17
N THR A 163 56.36 17.59 31.50
CA THR A 163 57.46 16.82 30.89
C THR A 163 57.87 17.33 29.51
N THR A 164 56.99 18.08 28.84
CA THR A 164 57.24 18.70 27.53
C THR A 164 57.06 20.21 27.63
N ASN A 165 57.70 20.97 26.73
CA ASN A 165 57.62 22.43 26.73
C ASN A 165 56.31 22.96 26.09
N THR A 166 55.17 22.39 26.49
CA THR A 166 53.86 22.79 25.97
C THR A 166 53.20 23.75 26.94
N ASN A 167 52.80 24.93 26.46
CA ASN A 167 52.12 25.92 27.30
C ASN A 167 50.77 25.35 27.79
N PRO A 168 50.53 25.28 29.11
CA PRO A 168 49.30 24.73 29.66
C PRO A 168 48.01 25.44 29.26
N THR A 169 48.07 26.65 28.70
CA THR A 169 46.88 27.35 28.16
C THR A 169 46.10 26.47 27.19
N THR A 170 46.75 25.59 26.44
CA THR A 170 46.09 24.74 25.44
C THR A 170 45.23 23.62 26.03
N SER A 171 45.54 23.16 27.24
CA SER A 171 44.84 22.04 27.90
C SER A 171 44.04 22.49 29.11
N LEU A 172 44.54 23.46 29.87
CA LEU A 172 43.93 23.95 31.11
C LEU A 172 43.24 25.31 30.96
N GLY A 173 43.49 26.04 29.87
CA GLY A 173 43.09 27.45 29.74
C GLY A 173 43.97 28.36 30.61
N GLY A 174 43.54 29.62 30.78
CA GLY A 174 44.29 30.62 31.56
C GLY A 174 45.59 31.08 30.90
N THR A 175 46.35 31.93 31.60
CA THR A 175 47.63 32.48 31.14
C THR A 175 48.76 31.96 32.02
N TRP A 176 49.72 31.30 31.39
CA TRP A 176 50.85 30.66 32.06
C TRP A 176 52.16 31.30 31.64
N LYS A 177 53.02 31.56 32.63
CA LYS A 177 54.40 32.01 32.42
C LYS A 177 55.34 30.87 32.75
N GLN A 178 56.23 30.54 31.83
CA GLN A 178 57.30 29.58 32.08
C GLN A 178 58.29 30.15 33.10
N LEU A 179 58.70 29.33 34.06
CA LEU A 179 59.75 29.67 35.02
C LEU A 179 61.06 29.00 34.58
N GLU A 180 62.14 29.78 34.59
CA GLU A 180 63.49 29.25 34.42
C GLU A 180 63.97 28.70 35.76
N ALA A 181 64.24 27.40 35.82
CA ALA A 181 64.78 26.79 37.01
C ALA A 181 65.70 25.62 36.66
N THR A 182 66.77 25.48 37.43
CA THR A 182 67.86 24.51 37.21
C THR A 182 67.80 23.40 38.27
N GLY A 183 68.20 22.18 37.90
CA GLY A 183 68.34 21.07 38.85
C GLY A 183 67.18 20.06 38.90
N PHE A 184 66.26 20.08 37.93
CA PHE A 184 65.25 19.03 37.73
C PHE A 184 64.99 18.77 36.25
N THR A 185 64.34 17.65 35.93
CA THR A 185 63.95 17.29 34.56
C THR A 185 62.52 17.74 34.31
N GLY A 186 62.30 18.72 33.43
CA GLY A 186 60.97 19.20 33.03
C GLY A 186 60.88 20.71 32.89
N TYR A 187 59.67 21.22 32.73
CA TYR A 187 59.36 22.65 32.57
C TYR A 187 58.33 23.09 33.61
N LEU A 188 58.66 24.15 34.36
CA LEU A 188 57.77 24.75 35.34
C LEU A 188 56.97 25.90 34.72
N TRP A 189 55.68 25.95 35.03
CA TRP A 189 54.76 26.99 34.60
C TRP A 189 54.04 27.56 35.81
N GLN A 190 54.05 28.88 35.93
CA GLN A 190 53.27 29.60 36.93
C GLN A 190 52.01 30.18 36.30
N ARG A 191 50.86 29.99 36.94
CA ARG A 191 49.64 30.68 36.52
C ARG A 191 49.73 32.16 36.85
N THR A 192 49.52 33.00 35.85
CA THR A 192 49.61 34.46 35.98
C THR A 192 48.27 35.17 35.79
N ALA A 193 47.32 34.57 35.06
CA ALA A 193 45.92 34.99 34.95
C ALA A 193 45.00 33.79 34.66
#